data_AF-A0ABD3N8B9-F1
#
_entry.id   AF-A0ABD3N8B9-F1
#
_cell.length_a   1.000
_cell.length_b   1.000
_cell.length_c   1.000
_cell.angle_alpha   90.00
_cell.angle_beta   90.00
_cell.angle_gamma   90.00
#
_symmetry.space_group_name_H-M   'P 1'
#
loop_
_entity.id
_entity.type
_entity.pdbx_description
1 polymer ?
#
loop_
_entity_poly.entity_id
_entity_poly.type
_entity_poly.pdbx_seq_one_letter_code
_entity_poly.pdbx_strand_id
1 'polypeptide(L)'
;MVAFSSYFMLPIAASLIFSAEAGYAPNDAPELPKGFCPKSTGTITSTTGECMCNWQHKDGCVGSKCQYQMGLSWYHYSCEDCKCVAEPSS
;
A
#
# COMPACT_ATOMS: atom_id res chain seq x y z
N MET A 1 41.09 31.32 45.14
CA MET A 1 39.62 31.35 45.04
C MET A 1 39.24 30.58 43.79
N VAL A 2 38.70 29.38 43.92
CA VAL A 2 38.16 28.59 42.80
C VAL A 2 36.66 28.49 43.00
N ALA A 3 35.91 29.27 42.22
CA ALA A 3 34.46 29.20 42.18
C ALA A 3 34.07 28.32 40.99
N PHE A 4 33.85 27.03 41.24
CA PHE A 4 33.19 26.16 40.26
C PHE A 4 31.69 26.31 40.43
N SER A 5 31.09 27.12 39.56
CA SER A 5 29.67 27.38 39.51
C SER A 5 28.94 26.15 38.95
N SER A 6 28.08 25.57 39.78
CA SER A 6 27.16 24.48 39.45
C SER A 6 26.14 24.93 38.42
N TYR A 7 26.08 24.28 37.25
CA TYR A 7 24.87 24.29 36.42
C TYR A 7 24.57 22.89 35.88
N PHE A 8 23.57 22.30 36.54
CA PHE A 8 22.75 21.18 36.11
C PHE A 8 22.13 21.51 34.74
N MET A 9 22.47 20.78 33.68
CA MET A 9 21.79 20.86 32.38
C MET A 9 21.40 19.45 31.96
N LEU A 10 20.19 19.05 32.38
CA LEU A 10 19.48 17.88 31.88
C LEU A 10 19.20 18.07 30.37
N PRO A 11 19.63 17.16 29.48
CA PRO A 11 19.13 17.18 28.12
C PRO A 11 17.69 16.65 28.13
N ILE A 12 16.72 17.55 27.92
CA ILE A 12 15.34 17.18 27.65
C ILE A 12 15.35 16.44 26.32
N ALA A 13 15.18 15.11 26.37
CA ALA A 13 14.96 14.29 25.20
C ALA A 13 13.67 14.78 24.53
N ALA A 14 13.82 15.57 23.46
CA ALA A 14 12.71 16.00 22.63
C ALA A 14 12.20 14.78 21.84
N SER A 15 11.24 14.07 22.43
CA SER A 15 10.46 13.04 21.77
C SER A 15 9.73 13.67 20.59
N LEU A 16 10.26 13.49 19.38
CA LEU A 16 9.57 13.81 18.13
C LEU A 16 8.39 12.85 18.00
N ILE A 17 7.23 13.27 18.50
CA ILE A 17 5.95 12.63 18.22
C ILE A 17 5.63 12.99 16.76
N PHE A 18 6.06 12.14 15.83
CA PHE A 18 5.59 12.19 14.45
C PHE A 18 4.09 11.87 14.48
N SER A 19 3.26 12.90 14.32
CA SER A 19 1.83 12.70 14.08
C SER A 19 1.66 11.88 12.81
N ALA A 20 1.23 10.62 12.96
CA ALA A 20 0.77 9.83 11.84
C ALA A 20 -0.57 10.42 11.40
N GLU A 21 -0.57 11.20 10.32
CA GLU A 21 -1.81 11.59 9.65
C GLU A 21 -2.45 10.30 9.11
N ALA A 22 -3.58 9.92 9.69
CA ALA A 22 -4.39 8.83 9.15
C ALA A 22 -4.91 9.28 7.78
N GLY A 23 -4.32 8.76 6.70
CA GLY A 23 -4.76 9.04 5.34
C GLY A 23 -6.20 8.59 5.15
N TYR A 24 -7.09 9.51 4.78
CA TYR A 24 -8.47 9.21 4.46
C TYR A 24 -8.53 8.53 3.09
N ALA A 25 -9.19 7.37 3.00
CA ALA A 25 -9.42 6.72 1.71
C ALA A 25 -10.42 7.56 0.89
N PRO A 26 -10.12 7.89 -0.38
CA PRO A 26 -11.02 8.70 -1.21
C PRO A 26 -12.41 8.06 -1.31
N ASN A 27 -13.44 8.91 -1.34
CA ASN A 27 -14.84 8.48 -1.49
C ASN A 27 -15.18 8.03 -2.92
N ASP A 28 -14.41 8.52 -3.90
CA ASP A 28 -14.65 8.30 -5.32
C ASP A 28 -13.58 7.38 -5.91
N ALA A 29 -14.02 6.47 -6.78
CA ALA A 29 -13.11 5.64 -7.56
C ALA A 29 -12.34 6.50 -8.59
N PRO A 30 -11.03 6.25 -8.79
CA PRO A 30 -10.27 6.92 -9.84
C PRO A 30 -10.78 6.51 -11.24
N GLU A 31 -10.51 7.33 -12.25
CA GLU A 31 -10.74 6.95 -13.65
C GLU A 31 -9.77 5.83 -14.05
N LEU A 32 -10.29 4.66 -14.37
CA LEU A 32 -9.48 3.48 -14.68
C LEU A 32 -9.35 3.25 -16.19
N PRO A 33 -8.19 2.77 -16.68
CA PRO A 33 -8.02 2.39 -18.07
C PRO A 33 -9.04 1.34 -18.51
N LYS A 34 -9.51 1.40 -19.76
CA LYS A 34 -10.42 0.40 -20.31
C LYS A 34 -9.73 -0.97 -20.30
N GLY A 35 -10.40 -1.96 -19.72
CA GLY A 35 -9.87 -3.32 -19.62
C GLY A 35 -8.77 -3.49 -18.57
N PHE A 36 -8.53 -2.48 -17.71
CA PHE A 36 -7.53 -2.52 -16.64
C PHE A 36 -7.62 -3.80 -15.81
N CYS A 37 -8.82 -4.18 -15.39
CA CYS A 37 -9.07 -5.35 -14.57
C CYS A 37 -10.15 -6.23 -15.21
N PRO A 38 -9.79 -7.29 -15.95
CA PRO A 38 -10.75 -8.20 -16.53
C PRO A 38 -11.54 -8.93 -15.43
N LYS A 39 -12.88 -8.88 -15.50
CA LYS A 39 -13.77 -9.53 -14.52
C LYS A 39 -13.55 -11.04 -14.39
N SER A 40 -13.01 -11.69 -15.42
CA SER A 40 -12.67 -13.11 -15.40
C SER A 40 -11.53 -13.45 -14.44
N THR A 41 -10.61 -12.51 -14.20
CA THR A 41 -9.37 -12.74 -13.44
C THR A 41 -9.26 -11.87 -12.19
N GLY A 42 -10.06 -10.81 -12.07
CA GLY A 42 -10.04 -9.95 -10.90
C GLY A 42 -11.27 -9.04 -10.76
N THR A 43 -11.29 -8.29 -9.66
CA THR A 43 -12.35 -7.35 -9.28
C THR A 43 -11.74 -6.01 -8.86
N ILE A 44 -12.33 -4.91 -9.34
CA ILE A 44 -11.89 -3.55 -8.99
C ILE A 44 -12.44 -3.17 -7.61
N THR A 45 -11.59 -2.62 -6.74
CA THR A 45 -12.02 -2.07 -5.44
C THR A 45 -12.72 -0.73 -5.62
N SER A 46 -13.83 -0.53 -4.91
CA SER A 46 -14.70 0.63 -5.10
C SER A 46 -14.07 1.97 -4.69
N THR A 47 -13.16 1.98 -3.72
CA THR A 47 -12.58 3.22 -3.16
C THR A 47 -11.17 3.49 -3.67
N THR A 48 -10.34 2.46 -3.82
CA THR A 48 -8.93 2.61 -4.23
C THR A 48 -8.69 2.39 -5.74
N GLY A 49 -9.63 1.77 -6.45
CA GLY A 49 -9.49 1.48 -7.88
C GLY A 49 -8.42 0.44 -8.20
N GLU A 50 -8.02 -0.37 -7.22
CA GLU A 50 -7.05 -1.45 -7.39
C GLU A 50 -7.71 -2.67 -8.01
N CYS A 51 -6.97 -3.42 -8.83
CA CYS A 51 -7.45 -4.70 -9.34
C CYS A 51 -7.04 -5.82 -8.36
N MET A 52 -8.01 -6.36 -7.65
CA MET A 52 -7.87 -7.51 -6.76
C MET A 52 -7.98 -8.80 -7.58
N CYS A 53 -6.99 -9.69 -7.53
CA CYS A 53 -7.03 -10.94 -8.29
C CYS A 53 -7.97 -11.97 -7.66
N ASN A 54 -8.71 -12.68 -8.51
CA ASN A 54 -9.60 -13.77 -8.09
C ASN A 54 -8.77 -14.93 -7.52
N TRP A 55 -7.68 -15.27 -8.20
CA TRP A 55 -6.65 -16.15 -7.64
C TRP A 55 -5.76 -15.31 -6.71
N GLN A 56 -6.01 -15.42 -5.41
CA GLN A 56 -5.38 -14.57 -4.39
C GLN A 56 -3.99 -15.06 -3.96
N HIS A 57 -3.49 -16.15 -4.54
CA HIS A 57 -2.15 -16.65 -4.26
C HIS A 57 -1.08 -15.67 -4.74
N LYS A 58 0.13 -15.72 -4.17
CA LYS A 58 1.24 -14.81 -4.55
C LYS A 58 1.51 -14.78 -6.07
N ASP A 59 1.29 -15.90 -6.75
CA ASP A 59 1.51 -16.07 -8.19
C ASP A 59 0.30 -15.64 -9.04
N GLY A 60 -0.80 -15.23 -8.40
CA GLY A 60 -2.03 -14.75 -9.02
C GLY A 60 -1.94 -13.37 -9.66
N CYS A 61 -0.92 -12.59 -9.31
CA CYS A 61 -0.57 -11.35 -9.99
C CYS A 61 0.82 -11.49 -10.59
N VAL A 62 0.96 -11.15 -11.87
CA VAL A 62 2.25 -11.11 -12.58
C VAL A 62 2.53 -9.70 -13.10
N GLY A 63 3.76 -9.22 -12.91
CA GLY A 63 4.19 -7.88 -13.31
C GLY A 63 5.18 -7.26 -12.34
N SER A 64 5.71 -6.09 -12.68
CA SER A 64 6.78 -5.41 -11.95
C SER A 64 6.35 -4.86 -10.58
N LYS A 65 5.08 -4.50 -10.41
CA LYS A 65 4.53 -3.86 -9.19
C LYS A 65 3.34 -4.59 -8.58
N CYS A 66 3.26 -5.91 -8.79
CA CYS A 66 2.26 -6.74 -8.11
C CYS A 66 2.47 -6.69 -6.59
N GLN A 67 1.36 -6.54 -5.86
CA GLN A 67 1.33 -6.49 -4.41
C GLN A 67 0.76 -7.80 -3.88
N TYR A 68 1.39 -8.33 -2.84
CA TYR A 68 0.87 -9.46 -2.08
C TYR A 68 0.92 -9.13 -0.60
N GLN A 69 -0.25 -8.83 -0.04
CA GLN A 69 -0.38 -8.46 1.37
C GLN A 69 -1.65 -9.08 1.94
N MET A 70 -1.59 -9.52 3.20
CA MET A 70 -2.74 -10.10 3.91
C MET A 70 -3.39 -11.31 3.20
N GLY A 71 -2.61 -12.06 2.42
CA GLY A 71 -3.11 -13.20 1.63
C GLY A 71 -3.85 -12.80 0.34
N LEU A 72 -3.76 -11.54 -0.08
CA LEU A 72 -4.39 -11.01 -1.27
C LEU A 72 -3.34 -10.60 -2.30
N SER A 73 -3.52 -11.03 -3.54
CA SER A 73 -2.77 -10.56 -4.70
C SER A 73 -3.54 -9.49 -5.46
N TRP A 74 -2.90 -8.35 -5.70
CA TRP A 74 -3.53 -7.21 -6.37
C TRP A 74 -2.49 -6.31 -7.04
N TYR A 75 -2.95 -5.40 -7.89
CA TYR A 75 -2.12 -4.35 -8.47
C TYR A 75 -2.89 -3.04 -8.62
N HIS A 76 -2.13 -1.94 -8.60
CA HIS A 76 -2.65 -0.60 -8.76
C HIS A 76 -2.69 -0.20 -10.24
N TYR A 77 -3.57 0.73 -10.60
CA TYR A 77 -3.73 1.21 -11.99
C TYR A 77 -2.52 1.93 -12.58
N SER A 78 -1.56 2.29 -11.73
CA SER A 78 -0.27 2.82 -12.14
C SER A 78 0.72 1.73 -12.61
N CYS A 79 0.35 0.45 -12.53
CA CYS A 79 1.13 -0.65 -13.08
C CYS A 79 0.62 -1.02 -14.48
N GLU A 80 1.41 -0.71 -15.51
CA GLU A 80 1.04 -0.94 -16.91
C GLU A 80 1.31 -2.38 -17.38
N ASP A 81 2.24 -3.08 -16.72
CA ASP A 81 2.63 -4.45 -17.05
C ASP A 81 2.00 -5.50 -16.12
N CYS A 82 1.28 -5.07 -15.09
CA CYS A 82 0.62 -5.97 -14.15
C CYS A 82 -0.66 -6.56 -14.72
N LYS A 83 -0.90 -7.84 -14.43
CA LYS A 83 -2.16 -8.52 -14.74
C LYS A 83 -2.44 -9.62 -13.72
N CYS A 84 -3.73 -9.88 -13.50
CA CYS A 84 -4.16 -11.08 -12.80
C CYS A 84 -4.14 -12.27 -13.75
N VAL A 85 -3.72 -13.42 -13.25
CA VAL A 85 -3.77 -14.69 -13.96
C VAL A 85 -4.89 -15.57 -13.39
N ALA A 86 -5.42 -16.45 -14.24
CA ALA A 86 -6.45 -17.40 -13.82
C ALA A 86 -5.85 -18.46 -12.89
N GLU A 87 -6.69 -18.99 -12.00
CA GLU A 87 -6.30 -20.11 -11.15
C GLU A 87 -5.99 -21.34 -12.04
N PRO A 88 -4.83 -21.99 -11.86
CA PRO A 88 -4.50 -23.19 -12.62
C PRO A 88 -5.49 -24.31 -12.29
N SER A 89 -6.09 -24.90 -13.31
CA SER A 89 -6.90 -26.11 -13.17
C SER A 89 -6.03 -27.24 -12.63
N SER A 90 -6.38 -27.76 -11.45
CA SER A 90 -5.70 -28.90 -10.81
C SER A 90 -5.80 -30.19 -11.61
#